data_AF-A0A8T5K110-F1
#
_entry.id   AF-A0A8T5K110-F1
#
_cell.length_a   1.000
_cell.length_b   1.000
_cell.length_c   1.000
_cell.angle_alpha   90.00
_cell.angle_beta   90.00
_cell.angle_gamma   90.00
#
_symmetry.space_group_name_H-M   'P 1'
#
loop_
_entity.id
_entity.type
_entity.pdbx_description
1 polymer ?
#
loop_
_entity_poly.entity_id
_entity_poly.type
_entity_poly.pdbx_seq_one_letter_code
_entity_poly.pdbx_strand_id
1 'polypeptide(L)' 'MAKIVVFDSGLGSLSIIKEIQKIGKNDIIYFADQKNYPYGVKSQAQLSTIIKKTIN' A
#
# COMPACT_ATOMS: atom_id res chain seq x y z
N MET A 1 -13.73 15.64 0.92
CA MET A 1 -12.66 14.91 1.64
C MET A 1 -12.47 13.59 0.92
N ALA A 2 -11.28 13.33 0.37
CA ALA A 2 -11.03 12.10 -0.38
C ALA A 2 -10.69 10.95 0.57
N LYS A 3 -11.14 9.74 0.22
CA LYS A 3 -10.70 8.50 0.85
C LYS A 3 -9.55 7.93 0.03
N ILE A 4 -8.41 7.71 0.68
CA ILE A 4 -7.20 7.20 0.03
C ILE A 4 -6.83 5.89 0.71
N VAL A 5 -6.77 4.81 -0.06
CA VAL A 5 -6.25 3.54 0.43
C VAL A 5 -4.80 3.41 -0.01
N VAL A 6 -3.90 3.21 0.94
CA VAL A 6 -2.49 2.95 0.68
C VAL A 6 -2.20 1.49 1.00
N PHE A 7 -1.73 0.75 0.00
CA PHE A 7 -1.38 -0.66 0.10
C PHE A 7 0.13 -0.84 0.01
N ASP A 8 0.72 -1.54 0.97
CA ASP A 8 2.16 -1.80 1.02
C ASP A 8 2.42 -3.13 1.73
N SER A 9 3.56 -3.75 1.43
CA SER A 9 4.02 -4.94 2.15
C SER A 9 4.68 -4.62 3.49
N GLY A 10 5.19 -3.40 3.69
CA GLY A 10 6.09 -3.06 4.80
C GLY A 10 5.69 -1.82 5.61
N LEU A 11 6.68 -1.02 6.01
CA LEU A 11 6.49 0.29 6.68
C LEU A 11 6.97 1.46 5.81
N GLY A 12 7.57 1.18 4.65
CA GLY A 12 8.21 2.19 3.80
C GLY A 12 7.21 3.23 3.27
N SER A 13 5.99 2.80 3.00
CA SER A 13 4.89 3.67 2.57
C SER A 13 4.43 4.70 3.60
N LEU A 14 4.80 4.58 4.88
CA LEU A 14 4.51 5.61 5.88
C LEU A 14 5.16 6.95 5.54
N SER A 15 6.31 6.93 4.85
CA SER A 15 6.95 8.15 4.34
C SER A 15 6.09 8.86 3.29
N ILE A 16 5.41 8.10 2.44
CA ILE A 16 4.50 8.60 1.41
C ILE A 16 3.20 9.11 2.04
N ILE A 17 2.64 8.39 3.02
CA ILE A 17 1.44 8.82 3.75
C ILE A 17 1.66 10.17 4.43
N LYS A 18 2.83 10.38 5.05
CA LYS A 18 3.20 11.67 5.66
C LYS A 18 3.16 12.81 4.64
N GLU A 19 3.60 12.58 3.41
CA GLU A 19 3.58 13.60 2.37
C GLU A 19 2.15 13.87 1.86
N ILE A 20 1.34 12.83 1.70
CA ILE A 20 -0.09 12.96 1.33
C ILE A 20 -0.84 13.81 2.37
N GLN A 21 -0.55 13.62 3.65
CA GLN A 21 -1.17 14.38 4.74
C GLN A 21 -0.81 15.87 4.74
N LYS A 22 0.34 16.27 4.13
CA LYS A 22 0.72 17.69 4.00
C LYS A 22 -0.09 18.41 2.93
N ILE A 23 -0.52 17.70 1.89
CA ILE A 23 -1.28 18.27 0.77
C ILE A 23 -2.72 18.61 1.20
N GLY A 24 -3.26 17.90 2.19
CA GLY A 24 -4.56 18.21 2.77
C GLY A 24 -5.08 17.13 3.70
N LYS A 25 -6.23 17.40 4.32
CA LYS A 25 -6.94 16.43 5.15
C LYS A 25 -7.61 15.38 4.26
N ASN A 26 -7.05 14.17 4.28
CA ASN A 26 -7.57 12.99 3.61
C ASN A 26 -7.89 11.91 4.65
N ASP A 27 -8.92 11.12 4.39
CA ASP A 27 -9.21 9.93 5.17
C ASP A 27 -8.37 8.78 4.60
N ILE A 28 -7.28 8.44 5.27
CA ILE A 28 -6.28 7.50 4.77
C ILE A 28 -6.44 6.15 5.47
N ILE A 29 -6.70 5.12 4.69
CA ILE A 29 -6.71 3.73 5.15
C ILE A 29 -5.40 3.09 4.72
N TYR A 30 -4.59 2.69 5.69
CA TYR A 30 -3.34 1.99 5.43
C TYR A 30 -3.53 0.48 5.56
N PHE A 31 -3.24 -0.27 4.50
CA PHE A 31 -3.31 -1.72 4.48
C PHE A 31 -1.91 -2.31 4.31
N ALA A 32 -1.42 -2.94 5.38
CA ALA A 32 -0.13 -3.63 5.39
C ALA A 32 -0.30 -5.12 5.05
N ASP A 33 0.21 -5.55 3.90
CA ASP A 33 0.19 -6.94 3.43
C ASP A 33 1.32 -7.77 4.05
N GLN A 34 1.18 -8.07 5.33
CA GLN A 34 2.14 -8.88 6.07
C GLN A 34 2.22 -10.31 5.53
N LYS A 35 1.14 -10.85 4.95
CA LYS A 35 1.09 -12.22 4.42
C LYS A 35 2.06 -12.41 3.26
N ASN A 36 2.22 -11.39 2.43
CA ASN A 36 3.08 -11.43 1.25
C ASN A 36 4.37 -10.63 1.43
N TYR A 37 4.70 -10.15 2.63
CA TYR A 37 5.98 -9.50 2.88
C TYR A 37 7.17 -10.47 2.75
N PRO A 38 8.35 -10.03 2.24
CA PRO A 38 8.62 -8.78 1.52
C PRO A 38 8.31 -8.88 0.02
N TYR A 39 7.93 -7.78 -0.62
CA TYR A 39 7.71 -7.76 -2.07
C TYR A 39 8.99 -7.83 -2.89
N GLY A 40 10.11 -7.37 -2.36
CA GLY A 40 11.39 -7.35 -3.07
C GLY A 40 11.91 -8.72 -3.51
N VAL A 41 11.46 -9.80 -2.87
CA VAL A 41 11.86 -11.19 -3.25
C VAL A 41 10.92 -11.84 -4.27
N LYS A 42 9.88 -11.13 -4.71
CA LYS A 42 8.84 -11.68 -5.60
C LYS A 42 9.05 -11.24 -7.03
N SER A 43 8.71 -12.13 -7.96
CA SER A 43 8.68 -11.79 -9.38
C SER A 43 7.51 -10.85 -9.69
N GLN A 44 7.60 -10.12 -10.80
CA GLN A 44 6.51 -9.25 -11.26
C GLN A 44 5.19 -10.03 -11.46
N ALA A 45 5.26 -11.27 -11.95
CA ALA A 45 4.07 -12.12 -12.13
C ALA A 45 3.39 -12.48 -10.79
N GLN A 46 4.19 -12.78 -9.76
CA GLN A 46 3.69 -13.02 -8.40
C GLN A 46 3.04 -11.75 -7.83
N LEU A 47 3.70 -10.60 -7.96
CA LEU A 47 3.18 -9.31 -7.51
C LEU A 47 1.86 -8.94 -8.21
N SER A 48 1.77 -9.15 -9.52
CA SER A 48 0.52 -8.91 -10.27
C SER A 48 -0.63 -9.75 -9.74
N THR A 49 -0.37 -11.02 -9.40
CA THR A 49 -1.37 -11.92 -8.84
C THR A 49 -1.79 -11.51 -7.43
N ILE A 50 -0.84 -11.12 -6.58
CA ILE A 50 -1.10 -10.64 -5.22
C ILE A 50 -1.98 -9.38 -5.27
N ILE A 51 -1.56 -8.36 -6.04
CA ILE A 51 -2.29 -7.10 -6.17
C ILE A 51 -3.72 -7.32 -6.66
N LYS A 52 -3.91 -8.16 -7.70
CA LYS A 52 -5.26 -8.48 -8.22
C LYS A 52 -6.15 -9.18 -7.19
N LYS A 53 -5.58 -10.02 -6.33
CA LYS A 53 -6.33 -10.70 -5.26
C LYS A 53 -6.67 -9.80 -4.09
N THR A 54 -5.90 -8.74 -3.86
CA THR A 54 -6.18 -7.78 -2.77
C THR A 54 -7.31 -6.82 -3.13
N ILE A 55 -7.41 -6.43 -4.41
CA ILE A 55 -8.35 -5.39 -4.87
C ILE A 55 -9.75 -5.96 -5.16
N ASN A 56 -9.84 -7.22 -5.60
CA ASN A 56 -11.11 -7.93 -5.85
C ASN A 56 -11.67 -8.56 -4.58
#